data_AF-A0AAD5QFL3-F1
#
_entry.id   AF-A0AAD5QFL3-F1
#
_cell.length_a   1.000
_cell.length_b   1.000
_cell.length_c   1.000
_cell.angle_alpha   90.00
_cell.angle_beta   90.00
_cell.angle_gamma   90.00
#
_symmetry.space_group_name_H-M   'P 1'
#
loop_
_entity.id
_entity.type
_entity.pdbx_description
1 polymer ?
#
loop_
_entity_poly.entity_id
_entity_poly.type
_entity_poly.pdbx_seq_one_letter_code
_entity_poly.pdbx_strand_id
1 'polypeptide(L)'
;MKNLFRTSTVEESRRSLPSIIEVNVNPKDFWEIVGELGDGAFAKVEKAVSKTDRTLFAAAKAIEVQEGEQLEDFLVEIDILTSCKHRNIVKLYACFFFENKLHVSPMRGLFKVQKSAPPTLDNPACWSLFFSDFLAQCLVKNPAERETAKQILSHPFIANATDRRLFLPEVNADSLEEEVIEDDRAS
;
A
#
# COMPACT_ATOMS: atom_id res chain seq x y z
N MET A 1 20.00 27.76 -31.06
CA MET A 1 18.58 28.09 -30.83
C MET A 1 17.79 27.68 -32.06
N LYS A 2 16.93 26.68 -31.93
CA LYS A 2 15.89 26.36 -32.93
C LYS A 2 14.59 26.13 -32.16
N ASN A 3 13.63 27.00 -32.41
CA ASN A 3 12.26 26.90 -31.93
C ASN A 3 11.62 25.62 -32.48
N LEU A 4 11.04 24.82 -31.60
CA LEU A 4 10.24 23.64 -31.96
C LEU A 4 8.91 23.66 -31.21
N PHE A 5 8.11 24.71 -31.41
CA PHE A 5 6.71 24.71 -31.04
C PHE A 5 5.90 25.13 -32.27
N ARG A 6 5.33 24.13 -32.95
CA ARG A 6 4.23 24.32 -33.89
C ARG A 6 3.11 23.37 -33.48
N THR A 7 2.18 23.95 -32.73
CA THR A 7 0.73 23.68 -32.62
C THR A 7 0.18 22.34 -33.13
N SER A 8 -0.41 21.58 -32.21
CA SER A 8 -1.61 20.76 -32.44
C SER A 8 -2.58 21.04 -31.29
N THR A 9 -3.75 21.55 -31.62
CA THR A 9 -4.88 21.80 -30.73
C THR A 9 -5.46 20.49 -30.20
N VAL A 10 -5.25 20.21 -28.92
CA VAL A 10 -6.17 19.42 -28.09
C VAL A 10 -6.16 20.10 -26.72
N GLU A 11 -7.31 20.62 -26.29
CA GLU A 11 -7.53 21.09 -24.93
C GLU A 11 -7.49 19.88 -23.98
N GLU A 12 -6.30 19.40 -23.65
CA GLU A 12 -6.13 18.50 -22.51
C GLU A 12 -6.20 19.35 -21.24
N SER A 13 -7.32 19.19 -20.52
CA SER A 13 -7.46 19.57 -19.13
C SER A 13 -6.34 18.90 -18.32
N ARG A 14 -5.15 19.52 -18.28
CA ARG A 14 -4.09 19.21 -17.33
C ARG A 14 -4.69 19.39 -15.94
N ARG A 15 -5.07 18.29 -15.29
CA ARG A 15 -5.44 18.34 -13.88
C ARG A 15 -4.27 18.96 -13.14
N SER A 16 -4.53 20.03 -12.40
CA SER A 16 -3.51 20.60 -11.52
C SER A 16 -3.08 19.53 -10.53
N LEU A 17 -1.76 19.35 -10.37
CA LEU A 17 -1.24 18.41 -9.39
C LEU A 17 -1.77 18.75 -7.99
N PRO A 18 -2.12 17.75 -7.17
CA PRO A 18 -2.51 17.96 -5.78
C PRO A 18 -1.44 18.78 -5.05
N SER A 19 -1.87 19.74 -4.23
CA SER A 19 -0.98 20.65 -3.52
C SER A 19 -0.04 19.97 -2.51
N ILE A 20 -0.31 18.71 -2.16
CA ILE A 20 0.56 17.90 -1.31
C ILE A 20 1.81 17.38 -2.04
N ILE A 21 1.83 17.43 -3.38
CA ILE A 21 2.98 16.98 -4.18
C ILE A 21 3.95 18.13 -4.35
N GLU A 22 5.12 18.02 -3.71
CA GLU A 22 6.22 18.94 -3.90
C GLU A 22 7.13 18.47 -5.03
N VAL A 23 7.20 19.24 -6.11
CA VAL A 23 7.94 18.90 -7.34
C VAL A 23 9.32 19.55 -7.34
N ASN A 24 10.34 18.78 -7.69
CA ASN A 24 11.76 19.18 -7.69
C ASN A 24 12.28 19.62 -6.32
N VAL A 25 11.67 19.11 -5.24
CA VAL A 25 12.09 19.34 -3.86
C VAL A 25 12.68 18.05 -3.30
N ASN A 26 13.90 18.12 -2.74
CA ASN A 26 14.56 16.94 -2.21
C ASN A 26 13.94 16.56 -0.85
N PRO A 27 13.33 15.37 -0.70
CA PRO A 27 12.72 14.95 0.56
C PRO A 27 13.72 14.86 1.72
N LYS A 28 15.01 14.66 1.42
CA LYS A 28 16.07 14.62 2.43
C LYS A 28 16.29 15.96 3.13
N ASP A 29 15.76 17.06 2.61
CA ASP A 29 15.85 18.36 3.26
C ASP A 29 14.88 18.48 4.45
N PHE A 30 13.80 17.69 4.44
CA PHE A 30 12.72 17.73 5.44
C PHE A 30 12.69 16.48 6.32
N TRP A 31 13.16 15.35 5.80
CA TRP A 31 13.07 14.05 6.46
C TRP A 31 14.45 13.41 6.58
N GLU A 32 14.69 12.74 7.70
CA GLU A 32 15.88 11.92 7.94
C GLU A 32 15.46 10.45 7.98
N ILE A 33 16.14 9.60 7.20
CA ILE A 33 15.92 8.15 7.22
C ILE A 33 16.63 7.57 8.46
N VAL A 34 15.88 6.88 9.31
CA VAL A 34 16.35 6.33 10.59
C VAL A 34 16.38 4.81 10.62
N GLY A 35 15.81 4.15 9.62
CA GLY A 35 15.85 2.69 9.53
C GLY A 35 15.03 2.15 8.37
N GLU A 36 15.06 0.83 8.23
CA GLU A 36 14.23 0.09 7.28
C GLU A 36 13.02 -0.51 8.03
N LEU A 37 11.82 -0.35 7.47
CA LEU A 37 10.59 -0.95 8.01
C LEU A 37 10.25 -2.27 7.32
N GLY A 38 10.67 -2.43 6.06
CA GLY A 38 10.53 -3.68 5.34
C GLY A 38 10.77 -3.54 3.85
N ASP A 39 10.96 -4.69 3.19
CA ASP A 39 11.05 -4.81 1.75
C ASP A 39 9.84 -5.62 1.26
N GLY A 40 9.07 -5.05 0.34
CA GLY A 40 7.95 -5.74 -0.29
C GLY A 40 8.09 -5.75 -1.80
N ALA A 41 7.28 -6.55 -2.48
CA ALA A 41 7.30 -6.76 -3.93
C ALA A 41 7.22 -5.47 -4.79
N PHE A 42 6.87 -4.32 -4.19
CA PHE A 42 6.66 -3.06 -4.91
C PHE A 42 7.66 -1.96 -4.58
N ALA A 43 8.36 -2.05 -3.43
CA ALA A 43 9.46 -1.17 -3.01
C ALA A 43 9.86 -1.50 -1.57
N LYS A 44 11.09 -1.10 -1.24
CA LYS A 44 11.55 -0.89 0.13
C LYS A 44 10.78 0.24 0.81
N VAL A 45 10.46 0.04 2.08
CA VAL A 45 9.82 1.02 2.96
C VAL A 45 10.79 1.36 4.08
N GLU A 46 11.06 2.65 4.25
CA GLU A 46 12.02 3.17 5.21
C GLU A 46 11.31 3.95 6.32
N LYS A 47 11.81 3.85 7.55
CA LYS A 47 11.38 4.70 8.65
C LYS A 47 12.07 6.05 8.49
N ALA A 48 11.27 7.11 8.47
CA ALA A 48 11.75 8.48 8.42
C ALA A 48 11.27 9.26 9.66
N VAL A 49 12.06 10.22 10.10
CA VAL A 49 11.68 11.21 11.13
C VAL A 49 11.74 12.61 10.54
N SER A 50 10.79 13.46 10.90
CA SER A 50 10.83 14.86 10.46
C SER A 50 12.03 15.59 11.08
N LYS A 51 12.68 16.44 10.29
CA LYS A 51 13.78 17.30 10.76
C LYS A 51 13.27 18.49 11.57
N THR A 52 12.04 18.93 11.33
CA THR A 52 11.41 20.05 12.05
C THR A 52 10.68 19.60 13.32
N ASP A 53 10.16 18.37 13.32
CA ASP A 53 9.49 17.75 14.46
C ASP A 53 10.03 16.33 14.69
N ARG A 54 10.93 16.20 15.67
CA ARG A 54 11.59 14.91 15.97
C ARG A 54 10.65 13.85 16.57
N THR A 55 9.42 14.22 16.93
CA THR A 55 8.40 13.28 17.41
C THR A 55 7.57 12.69 16.28
N LEU A 56 7.63 13.29 15.09
CA LEU A 56 6.87 12.86 13.93
C LEU A 56 7.65 11.84 13.09
N PHE A 57 7.18 10.59 13.15
CA PHE A 57 7.69 9.50 12.32
C PHE A 57 6.78 9.22 11.12
N ALA A 58 7.38 8.81 10.00
CA ALA A 58 6.68 8.42 8.79
C ALA A 58 7.29 7.16 8.18
N ALA A 59 6.46 6.40 7.46
CA ALA A 59 6.93 5.38 6.53
C ALA A 59 7.15 6.03 5.16
N ALA A 60 8.40 6.06 4.70
CA ALA A 60 8.81 6.59 3.41
C ALA A 60 8.91 5.46 2.38
N LYS A 61 8.21 5.60 1.26
CA LYS A 61 8.33 4.70 0.11
C LYS A 61 8.74 5.52 -1.11
N ALA A 62 9.84 5.14 -1.74
CA ALA A 62 10.27 5.72 -3.00
C ALA A 62 9.85 4.82 -4.17
N ILE A 63 9.27 5.42 -5.19
CA ILE A 63 8.84 4.75 -6.41
C ILE A 63 9.57 5.38 -7.58
N GLU A 64 10.32 4.58 -8.33
CA GLU A 64 10.90 5.03 -9.60
C GLU A 64 9.80 5.07 -10.66
N VAL A 65 9.66 6.21 -11.35
CA VAL A 65 8.71 6.37 -12.45
C VAL A 65 9.37 5.87 -13.72
N GLN A 66 8.80 4.82 -14.32
CA GLN A 66 9.40 4.20 -15.51
C GLN A 66 9.18 5.05 -16.76
N GLU A 67 10.00 4.83 -17.79
CA GLU A 67 9.84 5.50 -19.08
C GLU A 67 8.45 5.17 -19.67
N GLY A 68 7.65 6.20 -19.92
CA GLY A 68 6.27 6.07 -20.39
C GLY A 68 5.20 6.08 -19.30
N GLU A 69 5.56 5.96 -18.01
CA GLU A 69 4.65 6.27 -16.89
C GLU A 69 4.58 7.79 -16.69
N GLN A 70 3.40 8.29 -16.36
CA GLN A 70 3.19 9.71 -16.07
C GLN A 70 2.84 9.90 -14.59
N LEU A 71 3.10 11.08 -14.04
CA LEU A 71 2.78 11.38 -12.63
C LEU A 71 1.27 11.26 -12.37
N GLU A 72 0.47 11.51 -13.40
CA GLU A 72 -0.98 11.33 -13.49
C GLU A 72 -1.43 9.92 -13.09
N ASP A 73 -0.62 8.90 -13.37
CA ASP A 73 -0.94 7.50 -13.04
C ASP A 73 -0.98 7.25 -11.52
N PHE A 74 -0.34 8.13 -10.74
CA PHE A 74 -0.23 8.04 -9.29
C PHE A 74 -1.22 8.95 -8.55
N LEU A 75 -1.86 9.90 -9.24
CA LEU A 75 -2.70 10.92 -8.60
C LEU A 75 -3.89 10.32 -7.86
N VAL A 76 -4.50 9.26 -8.38
CA VAL A 76 -5.64 8.61 -7.72
C VAL A 76 -5.25 8.04 -6.36
N GLU A 77 -4.03 7.51 -6.20
CA GLU A 77 -3.53 7.01 -4.91
C GLU A 77 -3.37 8.13 -3.90
N ILE A 78 -2.77 9.22 -4.35
CA ILE A 78 -2.52 10.42 -3.55
C ILE A 78 -3.84 11.06 -3.13
N ASP A 79 -4.83 11.13 -4.03
CA ASP A 79 -6.17 11.68 -3.77
C ASP A 79 -6.95 10.85 -2.74
N ILE A 80 -6.89 9.51 -2.82
CA ILE A 80 -7.51 8.64 -1.81
C ILE A 80 -6.83 8.87 -0.45
N LEU A 81 -5.49 8.86 -0.40
CA LEU A 81 -4.77 9.04 0.86
C LEU A 81 -4.97 10.42 1.49
N THR A 82 -5.10 11.47 0.68
CA THR A 82 -5.37 12.82 1.18
C THR A 82 -6.81 13.01 1.66
N SER A 83 -7.77 12.31 1.04
CA SER A 83 -9.19 12.39 1.41
C SER A 83 -9.58 11.45 2.57
N CYS A 84 -8.94 10.29 2.70
CA CYS A 84 -9.23 9.30 3.75
C CYS A 84 -8.63 9.71 5.09
N LYS A 85 -9.45 10.30 5.97
CA LYS A 85 -9.07 10.68 7.34
C LYS A 85 -9.81 9.81 8.36
N HIS A 86 -9.14 8.79 8.89
CA HIS A 86 -9.71 7.88 9.86
C HIS A 86 -8.65 7.38 10.85
N ARG A 87 -9.05 7.12 12.11
CA ARG A 87 -8.12 6.72 13.18
C ARG A 87 -7.35 5.42 12.92
N ASN A 88 -7.90 4.54 12.08
CA ASN A 88 -7.32 3.24 11.73
C ASN A 88 -6.78 3.20 10.29
N ILE A 89 -6.64 4.36 9.62
CA ILE A 89 -6.07 4.46 8.27
C ILE A 89 -4.83 5.34 8.35
N VAL A 90 -3.76 4.90 7.72
CA VAL A 90 -2.48 5.62 7.71
C VAL A 90 -2.64 6.96 7.02
N LYS A 91 -2.11 8.03 7.63
CA LYS A 91 -2.15 9.38 7.07
C LYS A 91 -0.98 9.60 6.13
N LEU A 92 -1.25 10.22 4.98
CA LEU A 92 -0.20 10.79 4.13
C LEU A 92 0.25 12.14 4.68
N TYR A 93 1.52 12.22 5.11
CA TYR A 93 2.11 13.45 5.66
C TYR A 93 2.67 14.38 4.58
N ALA A 94 3.35 13.82 3.58
CA ALA A 94 3.98 14.57 2.49
C ALA A 94 4.14 13.66 1.25
N CYS A 95 4.23 14.28 0.07
CA CYS A 95 4.53 13.62 -1.19
C CYS A 95 5.56 14.44 -1.96
N PHE A 96 6.64 13.81 -2.44
CA PHE A 96 7.69 14.51 -3.19
C PHE A 96 7.92 13.86 -4.54
N PHE A 97 8.10 14.65 -5.59
CA PHE A 97 8.57 14.17 -6.88
C PHE A 97 9.93 14.81 -7.20
N PHE A 98 11.00 14.01 -7.12
CA PHE A 98 12.38 14.47 -7.24
C PHE A 98 13.23 13.42 -7.98
N GLU A 99 14.06 13.84 -8.94
CA GLU A 99 14.94 12.94 -9.71
C GLU A 99 14.23 11.70 -10.30
N ASN A 100 13.04 11.91 -10.89
CA ASN A 100 12.21 10.84 -11.46
C ASN A 100 11.73 9.79 -10.44
N LYS A 101 11.77 10.13 -9.14
CA LYS A 101 11.26 9.31 -8.05
C LYS A 101 10.10 10.01 -7.35
N LEU A 102 9.02 9.27 -7.15
CA LEU A 102 7.86 9.66 -6.38
C LEU A 102 7.96 9.07 -4.97
N HIS A 103 8.04 9.94 -3.96
CA HIS A 103 8.12 9.58 -2.55
C HIS A 103 6.74 9.72 -1.90
N VAL A 104 6.13 8.61 -1.50
CA VAL A 104 4.75 8.54 -0.96
C VAL A 104 4.66 7.60 0.25
N SER A 105 3.52 7.62 0.94
CA SER A 105 3.13 6.61 1.95
C SER A 105 2.56 5.35 1.26
N PRO A 106 2.60 4.14 1.84
CA PRO A 106 2.36 2.90 1.10
C PRO A 106 0.88 2.62 0.80
N MET A 107 0.46 2.60 -0.49
CA MET A 107 -0.82 2.00 -0.91
C MET A 107 -0.84 1.32 -2.28
N ARG A 108 0.24 1.31 -3.07
CA ARG A 108 0.29 0.71 -4.43
C ARG A 108 -0.26 -0.73 -4.56
N GLY A 109 -0.33 -1.49 -3.46
CA GLY A 109 -1.00 -2.81 -3.41
C GLY A 109 -2.52 -2.75 -3.57
N LEU A 110 -3.18 -1.70 -3.05
CA LEU A 110 -4.64 -1.55 -3.07
C LEU A 110 -5.18 -1.44 -4.51
N PHE A 111 -4.46 -0.76 -5.40
CA PHE A 111 -4.91 -0.59 -6.79
C PHE A 111 -4.76 -1.85 -7.64
N LYS A 112 -3.68 -2.63 -7.45
CA LYS A 112 -3.57 -3.94 -8.12
C LYS A 112 -4.70 -4.85 -7.68
N VAL A 113 -5.06 -4.85 -6.40
CA VAL A 113 -6.21 -5.62 -5.89
C VAL A 113 -7.53 -5.16 -6.51
N GLN A 114 -7.76 -3.85 -6.66
CA GLN A 114 -9.00 -3.33 -7.22
C GLN A 114 -9.11 -3.56 -8.75
N LYS A 115 -8.03 -3.39 -9.51
CA LYS A 115 -8.05 -3.43 -10.99
C LYS A 115 -7.78 -4.81 -11.58
N SER A 116 -6.86 -5.59 -11.03
CA SER A 116 -6.47 -6.89 -11.58
C SER A 116 -7.51 -7.95 -11.26
N ALA A 117 -7.66 -8.97 -12.13
CA ALA A 117 -8.44 -10.15 -11.75
C ALA A 117 -7.95 -10.72 -10.41
N PRO A 118 -8.83 -11.33 -9.59
CA PRO A 118 -8.39 -12.01 -8.38
C PRO A 118 -7.20 -12.94 -8.68
N PRO A 119 -6.20 -13.00 -7.78
CA PRO A 119 -5.10 -13.93 -7.98
C PRO A 119 -5.65 -15.36 -8.06
N THR A 120 -5.09 -16.14 -8.96
CA THR A 120 -5.41 -17.55 -9.13
C THR A 120 -4.28 -18.40 -8.59
N LEU A 121 -4.59 -19.63 -8.20
CA LEU A 121 -3.58 -20.58 -7.75
C LEU A 121 -2.59 -20.92 -8.88
N ASP A 122 -1.30 -20.96 -8.54
CA ASP A 122 -0.30 -21.53 -9.42
C ASP A 122 -0.59 -23.02 -9.63
N ASN A 123 -0.59 -23.46 -10.89
CA ASN A 123 -0.97 -24.82 -11.31
C ASN A 123 -2.30 -25.30 -10.70
N PRO A 124 -3.46 -24.75 -11.12
CA PRO A 124 -4.77 -25.03 -10.51
C PRO A 124 -5.12 -26.52 -10.42
N ALA A 125 -4.59 -27.35 -11.33
CA ALA A 125 -4.79 -28.80 -11.33
C ALA A 125 -4.13 -29.53 -10.14
N CYS A 126 -3.16 -28.90 -9.47
CA CYS A 126 -2.49 -29.47 -8.29
C CYS A 126 -3.30 -29.28 -7.00
N TRP A 127 -4.38 -28.50 -7.05
CA TRP A 127 -5.16 -28.12 -5.87
C TRP A 127 -6.54 -28.78 -5.85
N SER A 128 -7.03 -29.10 -4.66
CA SER A 128 -8.35 -29.72 -4.52
C SER A 128 -9.47 -28.76 -4.96
N LEU A 129 -10.54 -29.30 -5.55
CA LEU A 129 -11.70 -28.52 -5.95
C LEU A 129 -12.31 -27.73 -4.78
N PHE A 130 -12.39 -28.34 -3.60
CA PHE A 130 -12.89 -27.66 -2.40
C PHE A 130 -12.02 -26.49 -1.97
N PHE A 131 -10.69 -26.59 -2.10
CA PHE A 131 -9.79 -25.48 -1.78
C PHE A 131 -9.90 -24.33 -2.78
N SER A 132 -9.91 -24.65 -4.07
CA SER A 132 -10.05 -23.65 -5.13
C SER A 132 -11.39 -22.90 -5.02
N ASP A 133 -12.48 -23.62 -4.74
CA ASP A 133 -13.81 -23.05 -4.55
C ASP A 133 -13.89 -22.15 -3.29
N PHE A 134 -13.30 -22.60 -2.18
CA PHE A 134 -13.19 -21.79 -0.96
C PHE A 134 -12.49 -20.45 -1.21
N LEU A 135 -11.34 -20.45 -1.90
CA LEU A 135 -10.63 -19.22 -2.25
C LEU A 135 -11.43 -18.33 -3.19
N ALA A 136 -12.14 -18.91 -4.17
CA ALA A 136 -12.98 -18.14 -5.09
C ALA A 136 -14.06 -17.35 -4.34
N GLN A 137 -14.69 -17.95 -3.33
CA GLN A 137 -15.68 -17.29 -2.48
C GLN A 137 -15.05 -16.21 -1.57
N CYS A 138 -13.81 -16.41 -1.11
CA CYS A 138 -13.08 -15.42 -0.30
C CYS A 138 -12.65 -14.19 -1.12
N LEU A 139 -12.31 -14.38 -2.40
CA LEU A 139 -11.72 -13.37 -3.26
C LEU A 139 -12.76 -12.59 -4.10
N VAL A 140 -14.04 -12.66 -3.71
CA VAL A 140 -15.10 -11.83 -4.29
C VAL A 140 -14.87 -10.35 -3.94
N LYS A 141 -14.62 -9.53 -4.97
CA LYS A 141 -14.26 -8.12 -4.78
C LYS A 141 -15.37 -7.28 -4.16
N ASN A 142 -16.60 -7.45 -4.65
CA ASN A 142 -17.75 -6.70 -4.16
C ASN A 142 -18.08 -7.14 -2.72
N PRO A 143 -17.92 -6.27 -1.70
CA PRO A 143 -18.20 -6.64 -0.32
C PRO A 143 -19.65 -7.06 -0.08
N ALA A 144 -20.60 -6.58 -0.88
CA ALA A 144 -22.01 -6.94 -0.76
C ALA A 144 -22.31 -8.35 -1.29
N GLU A 145 -21.47 -8.88 -2.20
CA GLU A 145 -21.60 -10.23 -2.77
C GLU A 145 -20.67 -11.24 -2.11
N ARG A 146 -19.65 -10.77 -1.39
CA ARG A 146 -18.67 -11.62 -0.71
C ARG A 146 -19.26 -12.22 0.56
N GLU A 147 -19.10 -13.53 0.71
CA GLU A 147 -19.48 -14.21 1.94
C GLU A 147 -18.72 -13.64 3.14
N THR A 148 -19.41 -13.53 4.27
CA THR A 148 -18.77 -13.11 5.53
C THR A 148 -17.86 -14.22 6.06
N ALA A 149 -16.88 -13.84 6.88
CA ALA A 149 -16.02 -14.80 7.57
C ALA A 149 -16.83 -15.87 8.33
N LYS A 150 -17.97 -15.50 8.92
CA LYS A 150 -18.84 -16.45 9.62
C LYS A 150 -19.48 -17.48 8.69
N GLN A 151 -19.86 -17.07 7.47
CA GLN A 151 -20.46 -17.96 6.48
C GLN A 151 -19.42 -18.89 5.87
N ILE A 152 -18.27 -18.34 5.46
CA ILE A 152 -17.21 -19.11 4.77
C ILE A 152 -16.58 -20.18 5.67
N LEU A 153 -16.61 -20.01 7.00
CA LEU A 153 -16.18 -21.03 7.97
C LEU A 153 -17.00 -22.33 7.89
N SER A 154 -18.20 -22.30 7.30
CA SER A 154 -19.03 -23.48 7.09
C SER A 154 -18.72 -24.23 5.78
N HIS A 155 -17.84 -23.68 4.94
CA HIS A 155 -17.48 -24.26 3.65
C HIS A 155 -16.87 -25.67 3.79
N PRO A 156 -17.17 -26.65 2.91
CA PRO A 156 -16.66 -28.02 3.01
C PRO A 156 -15.14 -28.16 3.16
N PHE A 157 -14.36 -27.24 2.58
CA PHE A 157 -12.91 -27.19 2.75
C PHE A 157 -12.48 -27.05 4.21
N ILE A 158 -13.16 -26.18 4.98
CA ILE A 158 -12.88 -25.92 6.40
C ILE A 158 -13.63 -26.93 7.29
N ALA A 159 -14.90 -27.20 6.97
CA ALA A 159 -15.76 -28.08 7.78
C ALA A 159 -15.23 -29.52 7.85
N ASN A 160 -14.66 -30.02 6.74
CA ASN A 160 -14.11 -31.37 6.65
C ASN A 160 -12.61 -31.44 6.97
N ALA A 161 -12.00 -30.33 7.41
CA ALA A 161 -10.59 -30.32 7.77
C ALA A 161 -10.35 -31.28 8.95
N THR A 162 -9.59 -32.35 8.68
CA THR A 162 -9.29 -33.43 9.63
C THR A 162 -8.33 -33.02 10.74
N ASP A 163 -7.56 -31.93 10.55
CA ASP A 163 -6.71 -31.37 11.59
C ASP A 163 -6.88 -29.84 11.72
N ARG A 164 -7.67 -29.42 12.70
CA ARG A 164 -7.91 -28.00 13.02
C ARG A 164 -6.70 -27.31 13.63
N ARG A 165 -5.65 -28.05 14.02
CA ARG A 165 -4.45 -27.49 14.69
C ARG A 165 -3.44 -26.92 13.71
N LEU A 166 -3.53 -27.25 12.41
CA LEU A 166 -2.64 -26.69 11.39
C LEU A 166 -2.91 -25.19 11.12
N PHE A 167 -4.10 -24.69 11.44
CA PHE A 167 -4.50 -23.30 11.18
C PHE A 167 -4.30 -22.35 12.37
N LEU A 168 -3.98 -22.84 13.57
CA LEU A 168 -3.91 -22.05 14.81
C LEU A 168 -2.54 -21.40 15.11
N PRO A 169 -1.38 -21.95 14.72
CA PRO A 169 -0.08 -21.35 15.06
C PRO A 169 0.15 -20.00 14.38
N GLU A 170 -0.32 -19.84 13.14
CA GLU A 170 -0.07 -18.64 12.33
C GLU A 170 -0.95 -17.45 12.73
N VAL A 171 -2.18 -17.69 13.21
CA VAL A 171 -3.06 -16.60 13.71
C VAL A 171 -2.63 -16.06 15.07
N ASN A 172 -1.84 -16.81 15.83
CA ASN A 172 -1.32 -16.38 17.15
C ASN A 172 0.10 -15.81 17.08
N ALA A 173 0.76 -15.85 15.92
CA ALA A 173 2.16 -15.43 15.78
C ALA A 173 2.34 -13.89 15.90
N ASP A 174 1.29 -13.10 15.63
CA ASP A 174 1.34 -11.62 15.68
C ASP A 174 0.92 -11.04 17.06
N SER A 175 0.77 -11.87 18.09
CA SER A 175 0.39 -11.40 19.45
C SER A 175 1.57 -11.01 20.34
N LEU A 176 2.77 -10.81 19.78
CA LEU A 176 3.87 -10.28 20.56
C LEU A 176 3.59 -8.80 20.86
N GLU A 177 3.03 -8.55 22.03
CA GLU A 177 2.95 -7.21 22.62
C GLU A 177 4.36 -6.61 22.60
N GLU A 178 4.55 -5.52 21.85
CA GLU A 178 5.74 -4.69 21.99
C GLU A 178 5.73 -4.13 23.42
N GLU A 179 6.59 -4.67 24.29
CA GLU A 179 6.82 -4.09 25.61
C GLU A 179 7.29 -2.64 25.41
N VAL A 180 6.42 -1.70 25.79
CA VAL A 180 6.79 -0.29 25.93
C VAL A 180 7.76 -0.22 27.10
N ILE A 181 9.04 -0.07 26.81
CA ILE A 181 10.05 0.26 27.81
C ILE A 181 9.73 1.67 28.31
N GLU A 182 9.07 1.78 29.46
CA GLU A 182 8.99 3.02 30.21
C GLU A 182 10.40 3.36 30.73
N ASP A 183 11.00 4.43 30.17
CA ASP A 183 12.23 5.03 30.68
C ASP A 183 11.91 5.68 32.02
N ASP A 184 12.11 4.93 33.10
CA ASP A 184 12.14 5.45 34.47
C ASP A 184 13.35 6.39 34.62
N ARG A 185 13.18 7.64 34.16
CA ARG A 185 13.94 8.77 34.68
C ARG A 185 13.15 9.44 35.78
N ALA A 186 13.29 8.89 36.98
CA ALA A 186 13.05 9.62 38.21
C ALA A 186 14.34 9.68 39.04
N SER A 187 14.81 10.93 39.20
CA SER A 187 15.88 11.44 40.10
C SER A 187 17.28 11.57 39.52
#